data_AF-A0A6M3KHV3-F1
#
_entry.id   AF-A0A6M3KHV3-F1
#
_cell.length_a   1.000
_cell.length_b   1.000
_cell.length_c   1.000
_cell.angle_alpha   90.00
_cell.angle_beta   90.00
_cell.angle_gamma   90.00
#
_symmetry.space_group_name_H-M   'P 1'
#
loop_
_entity.id
_entity.type
_entity.pdbx_description
1 polymer ?
#
loop_
_entity_poly.entity_id
_entity_poly.type
_entity_poly.pdbx_seq_one_letter_code
_entity_poly.pdbx_strand_id
1 'polypeptide(L)'
;MELGGCKSPPIKMPVINVTNQYERKTTEEINSLWGANSHRFLNHMMLRGPFRNYVIKNVKWPLYKFITAIANRYPEPTKINTIKLGTHILLDIRDRFFELDDCYTRHVLFRAIFKIFICEYEHDSHYGDRFDWFQEETVTRGWPQRDKRPRAYWKEFRPK
;
A
#
# COMPACT_ATOMS: atom_id res chain seq x y z
N MET A 1 -6.55 26.46 -32.54
CA MET A 1 -5.41 25.67 -32.05
C MET A 1 -6.01 24.43 -31.41
N GLU A 2 -6.20 23.37 -32.21
CA GLU A 2 -6.92 22.17 -31.79
C GLU A 2 -5.98 21.22 -31.05
N LEU A 3 -6.31 20.91 -29.80
CA LEU A 3 -5.57 19.96 -28.98
C LEU A 3 -5.88 18.54 -29.46
N GLY A 4 -4.93 17.96 -30.19
CA GLY A 4 -4.99 16.58 -30.68
C GLY A 4 -5.17 15.57 -29.54
N GLY A 5 -6.36 14.96 -29.48
CA GLY A 5 -6.67 13.89 -28.55
C GLY A 5 -5.88 12.62 -28.88
N CYS A 6 -4.93 12.26 -28.02
CA CYS A 6 -4.26 10.96 -28.03
C CYS A 6 -5.26 9.84 -27.75
N LYS A 7 -5.85 9.27 -28.81
CA LYS A 7 -6.61 8.02 -28.72
C LYS A 7 -5.63 6.87 -28.48
N SER A 8 -5.57 6.39 -27.24
CA SER A 8 -4.83 5.19 -26.90
C SER A 8 -5.49 3.99 -27.61
N PRO A 9 -4.73 3.14 -28.31
CA PRO A 9 -5.31 1.96 -28.96
C PRO A 9 -5.92 1.01 -27.91
N PRO A 10 -6.99 0.28 -28.26
CA PRO A 10 -7.60 -0.69 -27.36
C PRO A 10 -6.58 -1.78 -27.01
N ILE A 11 -6.39 -1.99 -25.70
CA ILE A 11 -5.49 -3.02 -25.16
C ILE A 11 -6.14 -4.38 -25.45
N LYS A 12 -5.59 -5.12 -26.43
CA LYS A 12 -5.92 -6.52 -26.63
C LYS A 12 -5.40 -7.31 -25.42
N MET A 13 -6.30 -7.72 -24.54
CA MET A 13 -5.95 -8.70 -23.50
C MET A 13 -5.65 -10.03 -24.19
N PRO A 14 -4.55 -10.74 -23.82
CA PRO A 14 -4.39 -12.11 -24.25
C PRO A 14 -5.55 -12.93 -23.67
N VAL A 15 -6.40 -13.45 -24.56
CA VAL A 15 -7.40 -14.45 -24.18
C VAL A 15 -6.64 -15.72 -23.86
N ILE A 16 -6.39 -15.96 -22.57
CA ILE A 16 -5.87 -17.24 -22.12
C ILE A 16 -7.05 -18.21 -22.18
N ASN A 17 -7.10 -19.03 -23.23
CA ASN A 17 -8.04 -20.16 -23.31
C ASN A 17 -7.63 -21.20 -22.26
N VAL A 18 -8.17 -21.09 -21.04
CA VAL A 18 -8.03 -22.10 -19.98
C VAL A 18 -9.14 -23.17 -20.08
N THR A 19 -10.11 -22.98 -20.97
CA THR A 19 -11.22 -23.88 -21.20
C THR A 19 -10.88 -24.87 -22.31
N ASN A 20 -10.56 -26.12 -21.93
CA ASN A 20 -11.00 -27.37 -22.61
C ASN A 20 -10.28 -28.65 -22.13
N GLN A 21 -9.82 -28.74 -20.87
CA GLN A 21 -9.41 -30.04 -20.27
C GLN A 21 -10.08 -30.37 -18.93
N TYR A 22 -11.07 -29.58 -18.48
CA TYR A 22 -11.67 -29.70 -17.15
C TYR A 22 -13.18 -29.95 -17.18
N GLU A 23 -13.70 -30.65 -18.20
CA GLU A 23 -15.15 -30.87 -18.31
C GLU A 23 -15.72 -32.01 -17.45
N ARG A 24 -14.94 -32.68 -16.60
CA ARG A 24 -15.47 -33.64 -15.61
C ARG A 24 -14.62 -33.73 -14.35
N LYS A 25 -14.34 -32.60 -13.70
CA LYS A 25 -13.82 -32.63 -12.33
C LYS A 25 -14.81 -31.99 -11.39
N THR A 26 -15.13 -32.67 -10.29
CA THR A 26 -16.02 -32.12 -9.27
C THR A 26 -15.37 -30.90 -8.63
N THR A 27 -16.18 -29.98 -8.06
CA THR A 27 -15.69 -28.79 -7.35
C THR A 27 -14.65 -29.16 -6.26
N GLU A 28 -14.77 -30.36 -5.68
CA GLU A 28 -13.82 -30.93 -4.72
C GLU A 28 -12.47 -31.33 -5.34
N GLU A 29 -12.44 -31.86 -6.57
CA GLU A 29 -11.20 -32.20 -7.27
C GLU A 29 -10.44 -30.96 -7.77
N ILE A 30 -11.17 -29.90 -8.15
CA ILE A 30 -10.57 -28.60 -8.46
C ILE A 30 -10.01 -27.98 -7.17
N ASN A 31 -10.77 -27.98 -6.08
CA ASN A 31 -10.27 -27.48 -4.79
C ASN A 31 -9.09 -28.30 -4.24
N SER A 32 -9.01 -29.60 -4.53
CA SER A 32 -7.88 -30.48 -4.22
C SER A 32 -6.63 -30.16 -5.05
N LEU A 33 -6.76 -29.98 -6.37
CA LEU A 33 -5.66 -29.59 -7.27
C LEU A 33 -5.11 -28.20 -6.95
N TRP A 34 -5.96 -27.30 -6.47
CA TRP A 34 -5.60 -25.93 -6.10
C TRP A 34 -5.30 -25.79 -4.59
N GLY A 35 -5.43 -26.85 -3.77
CA GLY A 35 -5.54 -26.75 -2.30
C GLY A 35 -4.29 -26.36 -1.50
N ALA A 36 -3.10 -26.32 -2.12
CA ALA A 36 -1.87 -25.87 -1.44
C ALA A 36 -0.81 -25.26 -2.38
N ASN A 37 -0.76 -25.72 -3.62
CA ASN A 37 0.20 -25.24 -4.61
C ASN A 37 -0.29 -24.01 -5.41
N SER A 38 -1.60 -23.73 -5.42
CA SER A 38 -2.14 -22.55 -6.11
C SER A 38 -1.66 -21.25 -5.51
N HIS A 39 -1.64 -21.11 -4.18
CA HIS A 39 -1.16 -19.92 -3.50
C HIS A 39 0.32 -19.68 -3.78
N ARG A 40 1.15 -20.73 -3.78
CA ARG A 40 2.58 -20.62 -4.14
C ARG A 40 2.76 -20.20 -5.60
N PHE A 41 1.99 -20.79 -6.51
CA PHE A 41 2.03 -20.46 -7.93
C PHE A 41 1.55 -19.03 -8.21
N LEU A 42 0.42 -18.62 -7.63
CA LEU A 42 -0.13 -17.27 -7.74
C LEU A 42 0.84 -16.24 -7.14
N ASN A 43 1.38 -16.50 -5.94
CA ASN A 43 2.40 -15.65 -5.34
C ASN A 43 3.62 -15.53 -6.25
N HIS A 44 4.08 -16.63 -6.86
CA HIS A 44 5.18 -16.60 -7.80
C HIS A 44 4.85 -15.74 -9.04
N MET A 45 3.70 -15.99 -9.67
CA MET A 45 3.24 -15.26 -10.86
C MET A 45 3.05 -13.77 -10.60
N MET A 46 2.50 -13.39 -9.45
CA MET A 46 2.22 -12.00 -9.06
C MET A 46 3.47 -11.26 -8.56
N LEU A 47 4.34 -11.92 -7.81
CA LEU A 47 5.48 -11.25 -7.15
C LEU A 47 6.78 -11.32 -7.94
N ARG A 48 6.96 -12.35 -8.79
CA ARG A 48 8.22 -12.62 -9.50
C ARG A 48 8.04 -12.92 -10.99
N GLY A 49 6.86 -13.33 -11.41
CA GLY A 49 6.54 -13.69 -12.79
C GLY A 49 6.11 -12.52 -13.68
N PRO A 50 5.65 -12.82 -14.92
CA PRO A 50 5.27 -11.82 -15.92
C PRO A 50 4.09 -10.93 -15.47
N PHE A 51 3.25 -11.43 -14.56
CA PHE A 51 2.12 -10.68 -14.03
C PHE A 51 2.52 -9.56 -13.07
N ARG A 52 3.74 -9.59 -12.52
CA ARG A 52 4.27 -8.52 -11.65
C ARG A 52 4.24 -7.15 -12.33
N ASN A 53 4.75 -7.07 -13.55
CA ASN A 53 4.80 -5.82 -14.31
C ASN A 53 3.39 -5.35 -14.68
N TYR A 54 2.51 -6.28 -14.99
CA TYR A 54 1.09 -5.99 -15.22
C TYR A 54 0.44 -5.36 -13.98
N VAL A 55 0.58 -5.98 -12.80
CA VAL A 55 0.03 -5.46 -11.53
C VAL A 55 0.62 -4.09 -11.18
N ILE A 56 1.93 -3.92 -11.34
CA ILE A 56 2.57 -2.62 -11.07
C ILE A 56 2.00 -1.53 -11.97
N LYS A 57 1.92 -1.79 -13.28
CA LYS A 57 1.51 -0.78 -14.27
C LYS A 57 0.01 -0.49 -14.23
N ASN A 58 -0.83 -1.53 -14.13
CA ASN A 58 -2.28 -1.39 -14.29
C ASN A 58 -3.04 -1.28 -12.97
N VAL A 59 -2.45 -1.66 -11.84
CA VAL A 59 -3.11 -1.58 -10.52
C VAL A 59 -2.41 -0.59 -9.62
N LYS A 60 -1.11 -0.80 -9.34
CA LYS A 60 -0.40 0.01 -8.35
C LYS A 60 -0.21 1.46 -8.81
N TRP A 61 0.09 1.68 -10.09
CA TRP A 61 0.37 3.03 -10.59
C TRP A 61 -0.89 3.92 -10.66
N PRO A 62 -2.05 3.44 -11.16
CA PRO A 62 -3.31 4.18 -11.03
C PRO A 62 -3.69 4.46 -9.58
N LEU A 63 -3.54 3.47 -8.69
CA LEU A 63 -3.82 3.63 -7.27
C LEU A 63 -2.93 4.71 -6.63
N TYR A 64 -1.63 4.70 -6.95
CA TYR A 64 -0.68 5.72 -6.50
C TYR A 64 -1.12 7.14 -6.90
N LYS A 65 -1.54 7.32 -8.16
CA LYS A 65 -2.05 8.60 -8.65
C LYS A 65 -3.32 9.02 -7.92
N PHE A 66 -4.23 8.09 -7.72
CA PHE A 66 -5.50 8.35 -7.04
C PHE A 66 -5.28 8.81 -5.59
N ILE A 67 -4.45 8.10 -4.81
CA ILE A 67 -4.12 8.47 -3.44
C ILE A 67 -3.46 9.86 -3.39
N THR A 68 -2.50 10.11 -4.29
CA THR A 68 -1.83 11.42 -4.35
C THR A 68 -2.82 12.55 -4.70
N ALA A 69 -3.74 12.31 -5.62
CA ALA A 69 -4.77 13.28 -6.00
C ALA A 69 -5.75 13.58 -4.84
N ILE A 70 -6.11 12.57 -4.05
CA ILE A 70 -6.91 12.76 -2.83
C ILE A 70 -6.13 13.59 -1.80
N ALA A 71 -4.87 13.25 -1.55
CA ALA A 71 -4.04 13.93 -0.55
C ALA A 71 -3.89 15.44 -0.84
N ASN A 72 -3.89 15.84 -2.11
CA ASN A 72 -3.85 17.25 -2.51
C ASN A 72 -5.11 18.05 -2.11
N ARG A 73 -6.19 17.38 -1.70
CA ARG A 73 -7.40 18.04 -1.19
C ARG A 73 -7.33 18.39 0.30
N TYR A 74 -6.38 17.78 1.02
CA TYR A 74 -6.17 18.06 2.44
C TYR A 74 -5.17 19.21 2.63
N PRO A 75 -5.34 20.06 3.67
CA PRO A 75 -4.30 21.01 4.06
C PRO A 75 -3.07 20.27 4.58
N GLU A 76 -1.90 20.90 4.55
CA GLU A 76 -0.70 20.29 5.13
C GLU A 76 -0.77 20.33 6.67
N PRO A 77 -0.74 19.18 7.37
CA PRO A 77 -0.76 19.17 8.83
C PRO A 77 0.60 19.57 9.39
N THR A 78 0.58 20.50 10.33
CA THR A 78 1.74 21.06 11.05
C THR A 78 1.38 21.17 12.53
N LYS A 79 2.39 21.23 13.41
CA LYS A 79 2.15 21.44 14.85
C LYS A 79 1.45 22.76 15.18
N ILE A 80 1.44 23.73 14.26
CA ILE A 80 0.81 25.05 14.44
C ILE A 80 -0.69 25.01 14.13
N ASN A 81 -1.11 24.20 13.14
CA ASN A 81 -2.50 24.13 12.67
C ASN A 81 -3.23 22.85 13.13
N THR A 82 -2.70 22.15 14.13
CA THR A 82 -3.28 20.93 14.71
C THR A 82 -3.32 21.04 16.23
N ILE A 83 -4.35 20.48 16.85
CA ILE A 83 -4.68 20.66 18.27
C ILE A 83 -4.36 19.40 19.06
N LYS A 84 -4.62 18.20 18.52
CA LYS A 84 -4.49 16.96 19.30
C LYS A 84 -3.03 16.58 19.54
N LEU A 85 -2.72 16.13 20.76
CA LEU A 85 -1.39 15.62 21.10
C LEU A 85 -0.99 14.41 20.24
N GLY A 86 -1.93 13.48 20.01
CA GLY A 86 -1.70 12.31 19.15
C GLY A 86 -1.29 12.70 17.73
N THR A 87 -1.88 13.76 17.18
CA THR A 87 -1.50 14.33 15.88
C THR A 87 -0.05 14.82 15.87
N HIS A 88 0.39 15.51 16.93
CA HIS A 88 1.78 15.97 17.03
C HIS A 88 2.77 14.81 17.10
N ILE A 89 2.43 13.73 17.81
CA ILE A 89 3.22 12.50 17.84
C ILE A 89 3.29 11.85 16.45
N LEU A 90 2.17 11.79 15.72
CA LEU A 90 2.15 11.26 14.36
C LEU A 90 3.00 12.10 13.39
N LEU A 91 3.03 13.42 13.56
CA LEU A 91 3.92 14.30 12.81
C LEU A 91 5.40 13.98 13.10
N ASP A 92 5.76 13.78 14.37
CA ASP A 92 7.14 13.40 14.73
C ASP A 92 7.53 12.03 14.18
N ILE A 93 6.60 11.07 14.18
CA ILE A 93 6.81 9.75 13.55
C ILE A 93 6.99 9.88 12.04
N ARG A 94 6.17 10.70 11.37
CA ARG A 94 6.29 10.98 9.93
C ARG A 94 7.66 11.57 9.61
N ASP A 95 8.08 12.57 10.37
CA ASP A 95 9.34 13.28 10.11
C ASP A 95 10.53 12.32 10.33
N ARG A 96 10.52 11.57 11.43
CA ARG A 96 11.50 10.50 11.67
C ARG A 96 11.49 9.42 10.60
N PHE A 97 10.32 9.06 10.06
CA PHE A 97 10.23 8.10 8.96
C PHE A 97 11.00 8.60 7.73
N PHE A 98 10.84 9.88 7.35
CA PHE A 98 11.52 10.46 6.18
C PHE A 98 12.99 10.82 6.41
N GLU A 99 13.42 10.96 7.66
CA GLU A 99 14.85 11.03 8.00
C GLU A 99 15.55 9.69 7.73
N LEU A 100 14.84 8.59 7.96
CA LEU A 100 15.37 7.23 7.82
C LEU A 100 15.18 6.65 6.41
N ASP A 101 14.06 6.93 5.74
CA ASP A 101 13.78 6.46 4.37
C ASP A 101 14.57 7.25 3.33
N ASP A 102 15.31 6.54 2.49
CA ASP A 102 16.06 7.08 1.35
C ASP A 102 15.41 6.71 0.01
N CYS A 103 14.23 6.07 0.05
CA CYS A 103 13.53 5.63 -1.14
C CYS A 103 12.72 6.78 -1.78
N TYR A 104 13.42 7.75 -2.37
CA TYR A 104 12.82 8.95 -2.98
C TYR A 104 11.63 8.65 -3.92
N THR A 105 11.69 7.57 -4.69
CA THR A 105 10.61 7.17 -5.61
C THR A 105 9.27 6.85 -4.93
N ARG A 106 9.29 6.55 -3.63
CA ARG A 106 8.11 6.22 -2.81
C ARG A 106 7.72 7.32 -1.84
N HIS A 107 8.58 8.32 -1.62
CA HIS A 107 8.32 9.39 -0.66
C HIS A 107 7.01 10.12 -0.93
N VAL A 108 6.71 10.42 -2.19
CA VAL A 108 5.46 11.12 -2.55
C VAL A 108 4.22 10.33 -2.12
N LEU A 109 4.24 8.99 -2.25
CA LEU A 109 3.14 8.14 -1.80
C LEU A 109 3.02 8.18 -0.28
N PHE A 110 4.13 7.97 0.42
CA PHE A 110 4.11 7.97 1.88
C PHE A 110 3.71 9.33 2.44
N ARG A 111 4.15 10.44 1.85
CA ARG A 111 3.73 11.78 2.24
C ARG A 111 2.23 11.96 2.05
N ALA A 112 1.69 11.51 0.92
CA ALA A 112 0.25 11.53 0.67
C ALA A 112 -0.53 10.70 1.71
N ILE A 113 -0.05 9.49 2.03
CA ILE A 113 -0.69 8.61 3.02
C ILE A 113 -0.63 9.23 4.42
N PHE A 114 0.55 9.69 4.87
CA PHE A 114 0.69 10.35 6.18
C PHE A 114 -0.19 11.58 6.27
N LYS A 115 -0.25 12.40 5.21
CA LYS A 115 -1.09 13.58 5.15
C LYS A 115 -2.56 13.26 5.33
N ILE A 116 -3.10 12.33 4.53
CA ILE A 116 -4.51 11.90 4.65
C ILE A 116 -4.76 11.36 6.06
N PHE A 117 -3.93 10.43 6.51
CA PHE A 117 -4.11 9.76 7.79
C PHE A 117 -4.09 10.74 8.98
N ILE A 118 -3.12 11.65 9.01
CA ILE A 118 -3.00 12.65 10.09
C ILE A 118 -4.18 13.62 10.07
N CYS A 119 -4.63 14.07 8.89
CA CYS A 119 -5.79 14.94 8.79
C CYS A 119 -7.08 14.22 9.26
N GLU A 120 -7.29 12.97 8.87
CA GLU A 120 -8.45 12.19 9.33
C GLU A 120 -8.40 11.96 10.85
N TYR A 121 -7.23 11.63 11.40
CA TYR A 121 -7.04 11.49 12.84
C TYR A 121 -7.33 12.81 13.60
N GLU A 122 -6.92 13.96 13.04
CA GLU A 122 -7.19 15.28 13.63
C GLU A 122 -8.68 15.66 13.56
N HIS A 123 -9.34 15.45 12.41
CA HIS A 123 -10.67 16.00 12.16
C HIS A 123 -11.83 15.07 12.52
N ASP A 124 -11.65 13.76 12.41
CA ASP A 124 -12.71 12.78 12.66
C ASP A 124 -12.40 11.97 13.93
N SER A 125 -13.22 12.16 14.96
CA SER A 125 -13.10 11.41 16.21
C SER A 125 -13.27 9.91 16.00
N HIS A 126 -14.10 9.48 15.04
CA HIS A 126 -14.28 8.06 14.75
C HIS A 126 -12.97 7.42 14.30
N TYR A 127 -12.22 8.06 13.40
CA TYR A 127 -10.92 7.53 12.98
C TYR A 127 -9.85 7.66 14.08
N GLY A 128 -9.91 8.74 14.87
CA GLY A 128 -9.07 8.92 16.05
C GLY A 128 -9.21 7.77 17.05
N ASP A 129 -10.42 7.55 17.55
CA ASP A 129 -10.72 6.53 18.56
C ASP A 129 -10.35 5.12 18.10
N ARG A 130 -10.56 4.81 16.81
CA ARG A 130 -10.20 3.50 16.24
C ARG A 130 -8.70 3.31 16.13
N PHE A 131 -7.95 4.36 15.82
CA PHE A 131 -6.50 4.29 15.78
C PHE A 131 -5.91 4.18 17.19
N ASP A 132 -6.45 4.93 18.15
CA ASP A 132 -6.03 4.85 19.55
C ASP A 132 -6.29 3.45 20.11
N TRP A 133 -7.49 2.90 19.90
CA TRP A 133 -7.79 1.51 20.24
C TRP A 133 -6.84 0.50 19.54
N PHE A 134 -6.53 0.71 18.26
CA PHE A 134 -5.59 -0.15 17.54
C PHE A 134 -4.17 -0.09 18.14
N GLN A 135 -3.73 1.09 18.58
CA GLN A 135 -2.46 1.30 19.26
C GLN A 135 -2.46 0.62 20.64
N GLU A 136 -3.54 0.76 21.42
CA GLU A 136 -3.73 0.08 22.70
C GLU A 136 -3.68 -1.45 22.55
N GLU A 137 -4.37 -2.02 21.58
CA GLU A 137 -4.36 -3.47 21.31
C GLU A 137 -2.97 -3.95 20.91
N THR A 138 -2.24 -3.16 20.11
CA THR A 138 -0.88 -3.50 19.67
C THR A 138 0.09 -3.58 20.86
N VAL A 139 -0.03 -2.62 21.80
CA VAL A 139 0.76 -2.60 23.03
C VAL A 139 0.35 -3.73 23.97
N THR A 140 -0.95 -3.91 24.18
CA THR A 140 -1.52 -4.92 25.10
C THR A 140 -1.14 -6.34 24.68
N ARG A 141 -1.16 -6.63 23.38
CA ARG A 141 -0.78 -7.95 22.84
C ARG A 141 0.73 -8.12 22.71
N GLY A 142 1.52 -7.08 22.95
CA GLY A 142 2.97 -7.10 22.82
C GLY A 142 3.41 -7.42 21.39
N TRP A 143 2.86 -6.72 20.40
CA TRP A 143 3.23 -6.94 19.00
C TRP A 143 4.76 -6.86 18.86
N PRO A 144 5.41 -7.95 18.39
CA PRO A 144 6.86 -8.04 18.48
C PRO A 144 7.50 -6.94 17.64
N GLN A 145 8.58 -6.38 18.18
CA GLN A 145 9.42 -5.50 17.38
C GLN A 145 9.93 -6.28 16.15
N ARG A 146 10.15 -5.57 15.06
CA ARG A 146 10.65 -6.17 13.83
C ARG A 146 11.95 -6.93 14.07
N ASP A 147 11.97 -8.22 13.73
CA ASP A 147 13.19 -9.04 13.78
C ASP A 147 14.18 -8.65 12.68
N LYS A 148 13.68 -8.10 11.57
CA LYS A 148 14.47 -7.76 10.38
C LYS A 148 14.32 -6.29 10.03
N ARG A 149 15.46 -5.61 9.88
CA ARG A 149 15.52 -4.25 9.35
C ARG A 149 15.23 -4.24 7.84
N PRO A 150 14.69 -3.15 7.27
CA PRO A 150 14.53 -2.98 5.84
C PRO A 150 15.85 -3.22 5.13
N ARG A 151 15.81 -4.01 4.05
CA ARG A 151 17.02 -4.46 3.36
C ARG A 151 17.73 -3.36 2.57
N ALA A 152 17.04 -2.27 2.25
CA ALA A 152 17.57 -1.16 1.46
C ALA A 152 16.90 0.15 1.86
N TYR A 153 17.62 1.26 1.65
CA TYR A 153 17.12 2.63 1.77
C TYR A 153 16.59 3.02 3.16
N TRP A 154 17.05 2.38 4.24
CA TRP A 154 16.66 2.71 5.61
C TRP A 154 17.89 2.99 6.49
N LYS A 155 18.05 4.23 6.95
CA LYS A 155 19.27 4.77 7.58
C LYS A 155 19.22 4.76 9.13
N GLU A 156 18.78 3.66 9.74
CA GLU A 156 18.70 3.59 11.22
C GLU A 156 20.04 3.20 11.88
N PHE A 157 20.34 3.81 13.04
CA PHE A 157 21.49 3.49 13.87
C PHE A 157 21.62 1.98 14.16
N ARG A 158 22.79 1.41 13.88
CA ARG A 158 23.13 0.02 14.23
C ARG A 158 23.80 0.04 15.61
N PRO A 159 23.16 -0.45 16.70
CA PRO A 159 23.93 -0.78 17.89
C PRO A 159 24.95 -1.85 17.48
N LYS A 160 26.21 -1.62 17.84
CA LYS A 160 27.31 -2.57 17.61
C LYS A 160 27.17 -3.76 18.56
#